data_AF-A0A420E0G1-F1
#
_entry.id   AF-A0A420E0G1-F1
#
_cell.length_a   1.000
_cell.length_b   1.000
_cell.length_c   1.000
_cell.angle_alpha   90.00
_cell.angle_beta   90.00
_cell.angle_gamma   90.00
#
_symmetry.space_group_name_H-M   'P 1'
#
loop_
_entity.id
_entity.type
_entity.pdbx_description
1 polymer ?
#
loop_
_entity_poly.entity_id
_entity_poly.type
_entity_poly.pdbx_seq_one_letter_code
_entity_poly.pdbx_strand_id
1 'polypeptide(L)'
;MFTDIKELSKDKMFLLLNIKDFNDKGFENVFQNLSKKQKLDFEKFELSQEAKNYRCQRNVKCKGIDFRNLPEHFDNHILNDLVLCYRDNLIWLSVSELFTHEQLRQVFDKDIELQYKEEESRKAAMTEEEKAKEAAIWKKIREDSEPKFYGNMGEPETPEEFKRKYGYDPRGAEYNKEE
;
A
#
# COMPACT_ATOMS: atom_id res chain seq x y z
N MET A 1 5.87 9.42 -11.72
CA MET A 1 6.28 8.07 -11.25
C MET A 1 6.74 7.10 -12.37
N PHE A 2 6.81 7.52 -13.65
CA PHE A 2 7.15 6.62 -14.78
C PHE A 2 8.23 7.17 -15.75
N THR A 3 8.89 8.28 -15.44
CA THR A 3 9.56 9.12 -16.45
C THR A 3 10.96 8.68 -16.90
N ASP A 4 11.61 7.68 -16.27
CA ASP A 4 13.02 7.33 -16.58
C ASP A 4 13.33 5.84 -16.77
N ILE A 5 12.33 4.99 -17.06
CA ILE A 5 12.55 3.53 -17.09
C ILE A 5 12.47 2.99 -18.51
N LYS A 6 13.55 2.38 -19.01
CA LYS A 6 13.61 1.79 -20.36
C LYS A 6 12.60 0.66 -20.60
N GLU A 7 12.16 -0.04 -19.55
CA GLU A 7 11.22 -1.17 -19.60
C GLU A 7 10.27 -1.13 -18.40
N LEU A 8 8.99 -1.43 -18.61
CA LEU A 8 8.05 -1.54 -17.50
C LEU A 8 8.36 -2.82 -16.70
N SER A 9 8.60 -2.67 -15.39
CA SER A 9 8.68 -3.83 -14.51
C SER A 9 7.33 -4.55 -14.43
N LYS A 10 7.36 -5.82 -14.03
CA LYS A 10 6.16 -6.65 -13.90
C LYS A 10 5.10 -6.05 -12.97
N ASP A 11 5.51 -5.54 -11.81
CA ASP A 11 4.60 -4.89 -10.87
C ASP A 11 3.94 -3.64 -11.47
N LYS A 12 4.69 -2.90 -12.30
CA LYS A 12 4.16 -1.74 -13.02
C LYS A 12 3.18 -2.15 -14.12
N MET A 13 3.41 -3.28 -14.78
CA MET A 13 2.46 -3.83 -15.75
C MET A 13 1.15 -4.26 -15.07
N PHE A 14 1.23 -4.92 -13.91
CA PHE A 14 0.03 -5.25 -13.11
C PHE A 14 -0.70 -4.00 -12.61
N LEU A 15 0.05 -3.01 -12.12
CA LEU A 15 -0.51 -1.73 -11.70
C LEU A 15 -1.25 -1.03 -12.85
N LEU A 16 -0.62 -0.91 -14.03
CA LEU A 16 -1.27 -0.35 -15.21
C LEU A 16 -2.52 -1.11 -15.61
N LEU A 17 -2.51 -2.45 -15.50
CA LEU A 17 -3.66 -3.28 -15.79
C LEU A 17 -4.82 -3.03 -14.82
N ASN A 18 -4.53 -2.84 -13.53
CA ASN A 18 -5.53 -2.50 -12.53
C ASN A 18 -6.10 -1.10 -12.74
N ILE A 19 -5.24 -0.10 -12.99
CA ILE A 19 -5.69 1.26 -13.29
C ILE A 19 -6.57 1.23 -14.54
N LYS A 20 -6.19 0.49 -15.59
CA LYS A 20 -7.02 0.32 -16.79
C LYS A 20 -8.40 -0.25 -16.47
N ASP A 21 -8.45 -1.31 -15.65
CA ASP A 21 -9.71 -1.99 -15.38
C ASP A 21 -10.62 -1.20 -14.41
N PHE A 22 -10.04 -0.45 -13.46
CA PHE A 22 -10.80 0.21 -12.39
C PHE A 22 -10.96 1.73 -12.56
N ASN A 23 -10.00 2.40 -13.21
CA ASN A 23 -9.90 3.85 -13.30
C ASN A 23 -9.51 4.29 -14.72
N ASP A 24 -10.47 4.23 -15.66
CA ASP A 24 -10.24 4.58 -17.07
C ASP A 24 -9.57 5.95 -17.25
N LYS A 25 -9.98 6.94 -16.45
CA LYS A 25 -9.45 8.31 -16.51
C LYS A 25 -7.99 8.36 -16.03
N GLY A 26 -7.68 7.68 -14.93
CA GLY A 26 -6.32 7.53 -14.42
C GLY A 26 -5.42 6.80 -15.42
N PHE A 27 -5.96 5.75 -16.07
CA PHE A 27 -5.22 4.97 -17.04
C PHE A 27 -4.79 5.83 -18.22
N GLU A 28 -5.71 6.59 -18.81
CA GLU A 28 -5.40 7.42 -19.98
C GLU A 28 -4.29 8.44 -19.67
N ASN A 29 -4.35 9.07 -18.50
CA ASN A 29 -3.31 10.01 -18.05
C ASN A 29 -1.95 9.31 -17.92
N VAL A 30 -1.89 8.17 -17.23
CA VAL A 30 -0.62 7.43 -17.05
C VAL A 30 -0.11 6.88 -18.38
N PHE A 31 -1.00 6.30 -19.18
CA PHE A 31 -0.67 5.64 -20.44
C PHE A 31 -0.14 6.63 -21.48
N GLN A 32 -0.72 7.83 -21.59
CA GLN A 32 -0.23 8.87 -22.52
C GLN A 32 1.21 9.26 -22.27
N ASN A 33 1.63 9.29 -21.00
CA ASN A 33 2.98 9.63 -20.57
C ASN A 33 4.02 8.50 -20.79
N LEU A 34 3.59 7.30 -21.21
CA LEU A 34 4.50 6.21 -21.55
C LEU A 34 5.15 6.43 -22.92
N SER A 35 6.42 6.02 -23.03
CA SER A 35 7.12 5.91 -24.31
C SER A 35 6.44 4.89 -25.24
N LYS A 36 6.68 5.01 -26.55
CA LYS A 36 6.15 4.05 -27.54
C LYS A 36 6.50 2.59 -27.24
N LYS A 37 7.73 2.34 -26.78
CA LYS A 37 8.19 0.99 -26.40
C LYS A 37 7.38 0.46 -25.21
N GLN A 38 7.26 1.24 -24.15
CA GLN A 38 6.50 0.86 -22.94
C GLN A 38 5.03 0.59 -23.25
N LYS A 39 4.40 1.39 -24.12
CA LYS A 39 3.01 1.16 -24.58
C LYS A 39 2.87 -0.21 -25.24
N LEU A 40 3.76 -0.50 -26.19
CA LEU A 40 3.77 -1.76 -26.93
C LEU A 40 4.07 -2.97 -26.03
N ASP A 41 4.95 -2.81 -25.04
CA ASP A 41 5.24 -3.83 -24.04
C ASP A 41 4.01 -4.12 -23.16
N PHE A 42 3.31 -3.07 -22.72
CA PHE A 42 2.07 -3.22 -21.96
C PHE A 42 0.95 -3.87 -22.78
N GLU A 43 0.76 -3.47 -24.04
CA GLU A 43 -0.26 -4.06 -24.93
C GLU A 43 -0.02 -5.56 -25.15
N LYS A 44 1.25 -5.97 -25.34
CA LYS A 44 1.62 -7.39 -25.42
C LYS A 44 1.34 -8.12 -24.10
N PHE A 45 1.72 -7.51 -22.98
CA PHE A 45 1.47 -8.07 -21.66
C PHE A 45 -0.02 -8.24 -21.38
N GLU A 46 -0.86 -7.25 -21.69
CA GLU A 46 -2.30 -7.29 -21.46
C GLU A 46 -2.97 -8.50 -22.13
N LEU A 47 -2.50 -8.88 -23.31
CA LEU A 47 -3.03 -10.02 -24.07
C LEU A 47 -2.47 -11.37 -23.61
N SER A 48 -1.43 -11.36 -22.77
CA SER A 48 -0.75 -12.57 -22.30
C SER A 48 -1.63 -13.42 -21.38
N GLN A 49 -1.30 -14.72 -21.27
CA GLN A 49 -1.95 -15.61 -20.31
C GLN A 49 -1.70 -15.18 -18.86
N GLU A 50 -0.56 -14.55 -18.61
CA GLU A 50 -0.20 -14.06 -17.29
C GLU A 50 -1.14 -12.94 -16.82
N ALA A 51 -1.41 -11.94 -17.67
CA ALA A 51 -2.36 -10.87 -17.36
C ALA A 51 -3.78 -11.42 -17.12
N LYS A 52 -4.20 -12.44 -17.90
CA LYS A 52 -5.48 -13.12 -17.70
C LYS A 52 -5.54 -13.83 -16.34
N ASN A 53 -4.52 -14.61 -16.00
CA ASN A 53 -4.44 -15.32 -14.72
C ASN A 53 -4.45 -14.34 -13.54
N TYR A 54 -3.71 -13.23 -13.67
CA TYR A 54 -3.68 -12.17 -12.66
C TYR A 54 -5.06 -11.53 -12.47
N ARG A 55 -5.75 -11.14 -13.56
CA ARG A 55 -7.13 -10.61 -13.49
C ARG A 55 -8.08 -11.60 -12.78
N CYS A 56 -7.99 -12.89 -13.10
CA CYS A 56 -8.80 -13.90 -12.43
C CYS A 56 -8.55 -13.93 -10.92
N GLN A 57 -7.28 -13.97 -10.48
CA GLN A 57 -6.93 -13.98 -9.06
C GLN A 57 -7.37 -12.69 -8.34
N ARG A 58 -7.10 -11.54 -8.95
CA ARG A 58 -7.47 -10.21 -8.43
C ARG A 58 -8.99 -10.07 -8.29
N ASN A 59 -9.77 -10.51 -9.27
CA ASN A 59 -11.23 -10.38 -9.26
C ASN A 59 -11.89 -11.27 -8.20
N VAL A 60 -11.21 -12.31 -7.68
CA VAL A 60 -11.67 -13.05 -6.50
C VAL A 60 -11.55 -12.17 -5.24
N LYS A 61 -10.48 -11.37 -5.12
CA LYS A 61 -10.24 -10.51 -3.96
C LYS A 61 -11.20 -9.33 -3.88
N CYS A 62 -11.49 -8.70 -5.02
CA CYS A 62 -12.39 -7.54 -5.09
C CYS A 62 -13.74 -7.91 -5.73
N LYS A 63 -14.25 -9.10 -5.39
CA LYS A 63 -15.45 -9.65 -6.01
C LYS A 63 -16.67 -8.80 -5.66
N GLY A 64 -17.37 -8.31 -6.68
CA GLY A 64 -18.62 -7.57 -6.48
C GLY A 64 -18.46 -6.11 -6.10
N ILE A 65 -17.23 -5.59 -6.05
CA ILE A 65 -16.98 -4.16 -5.88
C ILE A 65 -16.95 -3.48 -7.26
N ASP A 66 -17.84 -2.51 -7.46
CA ASP A 66 -17.72 -1.55 -8.55
C ASP A 66 -17.04 -0.28 -8.04
N PHE A 67 -15.73 -0.19 -8.25
CA PHE A 67 -14.93 0.97 -7.82
C PHE A 67 -15.33 2.28 -8.50
N ARG A 68 -16.09 2.22 -9.60
CA ARG A 68 -16.55 3.41 -10.35
C ARG A 68 -17.85 3.98 -9.78
N ASN A 69 -18.57 3.19 -9.00
CA ASN A 69 -19.89 3.54 -8.47
C ASN A 69 -20.02 3.10 -7.01
N LEU A 70 -19.11 3.61 -6.18
CA LEU A 70 -19.08 3.31 -4.76
C LEU A 70 -20.15 4.12 -4.01
N PRO A 71 -20.91 3.50 -3.09
CA PRO A 71 -21.84 4.23 -2.24
C PRO A 71 -21.09 5.13 -1.26
N GLU A 72 -21.71 6.21 -0.81
CA GLU A 72 -21.13 7.14 0.17
C GLU A 72 -20.82 6.45 1.52
N HIS A 73 -21.71 5.56 1.95
CA HIS A 73 -21.52 4.72 3.13
C HIS A 73 -21.42 3.26 2.74
N PHE A 74 -20.38 2.59 3.23
CA PHE A 74 -20.15 1.17 2.99
C PHE A 74 -20.83 0.34 4.07
N ASP A 75 -21.54 -0.71 3.64
CA ASP A 75 -21.96 -1.74 4.57
C ASP A 75 -20.77 -2.63 4.97
N ASN A 76 -20.98 -3.49 5.98
CA ASN A 76 -19.92 -4.37 6.48
C ASN A 76 -19.39 -5.36 5.42
N HIS A 77 -20.21 -5.75 4.44
CA HIS A 77 -19.76 -6.67 3.40
C HIS A 77 -18.76 -5.95 2.48
N ILE A 78 -19.15 -4.79 1.96
CA ILE A 78 -18.29 -3.95 1.11
C ILE A 78 -17.02 -3.55 1.88
N LEU A 79 -17.12 -3.19 3.16
CA LEU A 79 -15.96 -2.85 3.98
C LEU A 79 -14.96 -4.00 4.12
N ASN A 80 -15.42 -5.23 4.38
CA ASN A 80 -14.52 -6.37 4.51
C ASN A 80 -13.77 -6.65 3.20
N ASP A 81 -14.46 -6.60 2.07
CA ASP A 81 -13.83 -6.79 0.76
C ASP A 81 -12.85 -5.65 0.43
N LEU A 82 -13.22 -4.41 0.77
CA LEU A 82 -12.34 -3.25 0.60
C LEU A 82 -11.08 -3.31 1.46
N VAL A 83 -11.16 -3.82 2.69
CA VAL A 83 -9.97 -4.03 3.53
C VAL A 83 -9.03 -5.07 2.89
N LEU A 84 -9.56 -6.13 2.28
CA LEU A 84 -8.73 -7.09 1.54
C LEU A 84 -8.04 -6.42 0.35
N CYS A 85 -8.74 -5.55 -0.38
CA CYS A 85 -8.16 -4.78 -1.48
C CYS A 85 -7.14 -3.72 -0.95
N TYR A 86 -7.36 -3.13 0.23
CA TYR A 86 -6.43 -2.19 0.89
C TYR A 86 -5.11 -2.85 1.28
N ARG A 87 -5.18 -4.05 1.89
CA ARG A 87 -4.00 -4.84 2.27
C ARG A 87 -3.20 -5.33 1.04
N ASP A 88 -3.81 -5.32 -0.15
CA ASP A 88 -3.13 -5.56 -1.43
C ASP A 88 -2.68 -4.22 -2.07
N ASN A 89 -1.41 -3.88 -1.86
CA ASN A 89 -0.85 -2.59 -2.28
C ASN A 89 -1.08 -2.26 -3.76
N LEU A 90 -1.01 -3.24 -4.69
CA LEU A 90 -1.18 -2.98 -6.12
C LEU A 90 -2.62 -2.63 -6.48
N ILE A 91 -3.59 -3.29 -5.83
CA ILE A 91 -5.00 -2.98 -6.04
C ILE A 91 -5.29 -1.62 -5.42
N TRP A 92 -4.90 -1.42 -4.16
CA TRP A 92 -5.17 -0.18 -3.44
C TRP A 92 -4.62 1.06 -4.16
N LEU A 93 -3.37 1.01 -4.62
CA LEU A 93 -2.75 2.09 -5.40
C LEU A 93 -3.51 2.42 -6.70
N SER A 94 -4.28 1.48 -7.23
CA SER A 94 -5.02 1.67 -8.48
C SER A 94 -6.38 2.34 -8.28
N VAL A 95 -6.94 2.25 -7.06
CA VAL A 95 -8.32 2.63 -6.78
C VAL A 95 -8.46 3.68 -5.70
N SER A 96 -7.46 3.90 -4.84
CA SER A 96 -7.56 4.80 -3.68
C SER A 96 -7.92 6.24 -4.05
N GLU A 97 -7.48 6.72 -5.21
CA GLU A 97 -7.81 8.06 -5.73
C GLU A 97 -9.31 8.21 -6.12
N LEU A 98 -10.05 7.12 -6.24
CA LEU A 98 -11.49 7.12 -6.53
C LEU A 98 -12.34 7.36 -5.27
N PHE A 99 -11.75 7.24 -4.09
CA PHE A 99 -12.46 7.33 -2.82
C PHE A 99 -12.47 8.77 -2.32
N THR A 100 -13.60 9.17 -1.74
CA THR A 100 -13.65 10.37 -0.91
C THR A 100 -12.88 10.15 0.39
N HIS A 101 -12.51 11.24 1.06
CA HIS A 101 -11.81 11.15 2.35
C HIS A 101 -12.61 10.39 3.41
N GLU A 102 -13.94 10.54 3.42
CA GLU A 102 -14.81 9.82 4.35
C GLU A 102 -14.84 8.32 4.07
N GLN A 103 -14.93 7.93 2.79
CA GLN A 103 -14.87 6.52 2.39
C GLN A 103 -13.52 5.88 2.74
N LEU A 104 -12.41 6.60 2.51
CA LEU A 104 -11.08 6.13 2.93
C LEU A 104 -11.02 5.87 4.44
N ARG A 105 -11.58 6.80 5.23
CA ARG A 105 -11.64 6.66 6.69
C ARG A 105 -12.43 5.44 7.12
N GLN A 106 -13.58 5.15 6.49
CA GLN A 106 -14.36 3.95 6.80
C GLN A 106 -13.55 2.66 6.59
N VAL A 107 -12.73 2.58 5.53
CA VAL A 107 -11.86 1.42 5.27
C VAL A 107 -10.74 1.32 6.31
N PHE A 108 -10.09 2.42 6.67
CA PHE A 108 -9.01 2.42 7.66
C PHE A 108 -9.52 2.06 9.06
N ASP A 109 -10.66 2.62 9.47
CA ASP A 109 -11.29 2.30 10.75
C ASP A 109 -11.64 0.80 10.82
N LYS A 110 -12.10 0.22 9.70
CA LYS A 110 -12.37 -1.22 9.62
C LYS A 110 -11.11 -2.07 9.70
N ASP A 111 -10.05 -1.68 9.01
CA ASP A 111 -8.78 -2.41 9.09
C ASP A 111 -8.21 -2.41 10.51
N ILE A 112 -8.28 -1.28 11.20
CA ILE A 112 -7.88 -1.16 12.61
C ILE A 112 -8.73 -2.09 13.49
N GLU A 113 -10.05 -2.11 13.32
CA GLU A 113 -10.95 -3.03 14.04
C GLU A 113 -10.54 -4.50 13.84
N LEU A 114 -10.21 -4.88 12.61
CA LEU A 114 -9.78 -6.24 12.28
C LEU A 114 -8.42 -6.56 12.87
N GLN A 115 -7.45 -5.64 12.82
CA GLN A 115 -6.14 -5.81 13.45
C GLN A 115 -6.25 -6.04 14.96
N TYR A 116 -7.11 -5.27 15.65
CA TYR A 116 -7.36 -5.49 17.08
C TYR A 116 -7.93 -6.88 17.37
N LYS A 117 -8.90 -7.34 16.56
CA LYS A 117 -9.49 -8.68 16.72
C LYS A 117 -8.50 -9.81 16.44
N GLU A 118 -7.67 -9.66 15.41
CA GLU A 118 -6.59 -10.59 15.08
C GLU A 118 -5.58 -10.66 16.24
N GLU A 119 -5.22 -9.52 16.83
CA GLU A 119 -4.30 -9.41 17.94
C GLU A 119 -4.86 -10.00 19.25
N GLU A 120 -6.13 -9.74 19.57
CA GLU A 120 -6.81 -10.36 20.70
C GLU A 120 -6.86 -11.89 20.56
N SER A 121 -7.18 -12.37 19.35
CA SER A 121 -7.20 -13.80 19.04
C SER A 121 -5.81 -14.42 19.17
N ARG A 122 -4.76 -13.72 18.69
CA ARG A 122 -3.35 -14.12 18.84
C ARG A 122 -2.99 -14.26 20.31
N LYS A 123 -3.31 -13.26 21.14
CA LYS A 123 -3.02 -13.29 22.59
C LYS A 123 -3.79 -14.36 23.34
N ALA A 124 -5.05 -14.61 22.96
CA ALA A 124 -5.86 -15.68 23.56
C ALA A 124 -5.30 -17.06 23.24
N ALA A 125 -4.69 -17.24 22.06
CA ALA A 125 -4.07 -18.49 21.62
C ALA A 125 -2.65 -18.71 22.16
N MET A 126 -2.00 -17.69 22.74
CA MET A 126 -0.63 -17.83 23.28
C MET A 126 -0.56 -18.72 24.50
N THR A 127 0.49 -19.52 24.55
CA THR A 127 0.92 -20.25 25.75
C THR A 127 1.52 -19.31 26.80
N GLU A 128 1.58 -19.74 28.06
CA GLU A 128 2.19 -18.95 29.14
C GLU A 128 3.68 -18.66 28.90
N GLU A 129 4.40 -19.57 28.24
CA GLU A 129 5.81 -19.36 27.88
C GLU A 129 5.96 -18.25 26.82
N GLU A 130 5.08 -18.20 25.83
CA GLU A 130 5.06 -17.15 24.81
C GLU A 130 4.67 -15.79 25.42
N LYS A 131 3.67 -15.77 26.30
CA LYS A 131 3.29 -14.55 27.05
C LYS A 131 4.46 -14.01 27.87
N ALA A 132 5.21 -14.88 28.53
CA ALA A 132 6.39 -14.48 29.32
C ALA A 132 7.52 -13.92 28.43
N LYS A 133 7.76 -14.53 27.26
CA LYS A 133 8.73 -14.02 26.27
C LYS A 133 8.32 -12.66 25.72
N GLU A 134 7.06 -12.49 25.33
CA GLU A 134 6.55 -11.22 24.81
C GLU A 134 6.58 -10.12 25.90
N ALA A 135 6.19 -10.43 27.14
CA ALA A 135 6.31 -9.51 28.27
C ALA A 135 7.76 -9.10 28.54
N ALA A 136 8.73 -10.02 28.43
CA ALA A 136 10.15 -9.72 28.57
C ALA A 136 10.67 -8.81 27.45
N ILE A 137 10.18 -8.98 26.21
CA ILE A 137 10.50 -8.09 25.08
C ILE A 137 9.96 -6.68 25.36
N TRP A 138 8.68 -6.55 25.72
CA TRP A 138 8.07 -5.26 26.04
C TRP A 138 8.73 -4.57 27.23
N LYS A 139 9.17 -5.34 28.23
CA LYS A 139 9.93 -4.82 29.37
C LYS A 139 11.26 -4.23 28.92
N LYS A 140 12.02 -4.95 28.07
CA LYS A 140 13.27 -4.44 27.49
C LYS A 140 13.06 -3.16 26.67
N ILE A 141 12.01 -3.12 25.84
CA ILE A 141 11.68 -1.93 25.04
C ILE A 141 11.36 -0.72 25.95
N ARG A 142 10.66 -0.95 27.07
CA ARG A 142 10.31 0.11 28.03
C ARG A 142 11.51 0.60 28.85
N GLU A 143 12.45 -0.30 29.15
CA GLU A 143 13.67 -0.02 29.91
C GLU A 143 14.80 0.55 29.05
N ASP A 144 14.67 0.50 27.71
CA ASP A 144 15.63 1.11 26.79
C ASP A 144 15.53 2.64 26.89
N SER A 145 16.63 3.28 27.32
CA SER A 145 16.71 4.74 27.50
C SER A 145 16.80 5.49 26.18
N GLU A 146 17.08 4.78 25.09
CA GLU A 146 17.01 5.30 23.72
C GLU A 146 15.84 4.62 23.01
N PRO A 147 14.65 5.24 22.97
CA PRO A 147 13.50 4.63 22.33
C PRO A 147 13.80 4.43 20.84
N LYS A 148 14.11 3.20 20.47
CA LYS A 148 14.27 2.81 19.07
C LYS A 148 12.92 2.93 18.39
N PHE A 149 12.85 3.76 17.36
CA PHE A 149 11.62 4.04 16.64
C PHE A 149 11.28 2.83 15.76
N TYR A 150 10.38 1.96 16.25
CA TYR A 150 9.88 0.80 15.50
C TYR A 150 8.74 1.19 14.53
N GLY A 151 8.88 2.34 13.86
CA GLY A 151 7.93 2.79 12.82
C GLY A 151 7.97 1.90 11.59
N ASN A 152 6.92 1.96 10.76
CA ASN A 152 6.76 1.18 9.53
C ASN A 152 8.06 1.16 8.69
N MET A 153 8.51 -0.05 8.33
CA MET A 153 9.68 -0.37 7.49
C MET A 153 9.88 0.63 6.35
N GLY A 154 10.67 1.67 6.56
CA GLY A 154 10.85 2.72 5.57
C GLY A 154 11.19 4.10 6.11
N GLU A 155 10.98 4.40 7.38
CA GLU A 155 11.48 5.66 7.96
C GLU A 155 12.98 5.55 8.32
N PRO A 156 13.81 6.56 8.00
CA PRO A 156 15.22 6.57 8.32
C PRO A 156 15.46 6.56 9.83
N GLU A 157 16.38 5.73 10.30
CA GLU A 157 16.63 5.54 11.74
C GLU A 157 17.38 6.71 12.37
N THR A 158 18.02 7.56 11.55
CA THR A 158 18.76 8.75 12.00
C THR A 158 18.43 9.99 11.15
N PRO A 159 18.60 11.21 11.70
CA PRO A 159 18.50 12.44 10.91
C PRO A 159 19.44 12.48 9.70
N GLU A 160 20.58 11.78 9.77
CA GLU A 160 21.56 11.66 8.69
C GLU A 160 21.04 10.76 7.57
N GLU A 161 20.41 9.64 7.92
CA GLU A 161 19.73 8.80 6.95
C GLU A 161 18.51 9.50 6.35
N PHE A 162 17.83 10.32 7.14
CA PHE A 162 16.73 11.18 6.69
C PHE A 162 17.21 12.21 5.67
N LYS A 163 18.33 12.89 5.96
CA LYS A 163 18.99 13.80 5.03
C LYS A 163 19.43 13.08 3.75
N ARG A 164 20.01 11.88 3.86
CA ARG A 164 20.42 11.06 2.71
C ARG A 164 19.23 10.63 1.85
N LYS A 165 18.09 10.33 2.47
CA LYS A 165 16.90 9.79 1.79
C LYS A 165 15.97 10.87 1.21
N TYR A 166 15.81 11.99 1.92
CA TYR A 166 14.84 13.04 1.58
C TYR A 166 15.47 14.39 1.22
N GLY A 167 16.78 14.56 1.38
CA GLY A 167 17.51 15.74 0.93
C GLY A 167 17.34 17.00 1.78
N TYR A 168 16.68 16.92 2.94
CA TYR A 168 16.54 18.03 3.89
C TYR A 168 16.78 17.56 5.34
N ASP A 169 17.30 18.44 6.20
CA ASP A 169 17.46 18.15 7.64
C ASP A 169 16.14 18.51 8.37
N PRO A 170 15.50 17.56 9.07
CA PRO A 170 14.25 17.79 9.76
C PRO A 170 14.36 18.80 10.93
N ARG A 171 15.57 19.19 11.33
CA ARG A 171 15.83 20.17 12.41
C ARG A 171 15.78 21.63 11.94
N GLY A 172 15.48 21.89 10.67
CA GLY A 172 15.21 23.24 10.16
C GLY A 172 16.45 24.12 9.96
N ALA A 173 17.66 23.55 9.94
CA ALA A 173 18.84 24.31 9.56
C ALA A 173 18.84 24.56 8.04
N GLU A 174 18.81 25.85 7.64
CA GLU A 174 18.97 26.27 6.26
C GLU A 174 20.30 25.74 5.70
N TYR A 175 20.24 25.11 4.53
CA TYR A 175 21.40 24.50 3.89
C TYR A 175 22.19 25.57 3.13
N ASN A 176 23.35 25.96 3.64
CA ASN A 176 24.39 26.58 2.84
C ASN A 176 25.07 25.50 1.98
N LYS A 177 24.82 25.54 0.67
CA LYS A 177 25.71 24.91 -0.31
C LYS A 177 27.00 25.72 -0.35
N GLU A 178 28.03 25.25 0.32
CA GLU A 178 29.40 25.55 -0.09
C GLU A 178 29.98 24.31 -0.78
N GLU A 179 30.79 24.62 -1.79
CA GLU A 179 31.20 23.83 -2.97
C GLU A 179 31.88 22.48 -2.70
#